data_AF-A0A3R9SGS1-F1
#
_entry.id   AF-A0A3R9SGS1-F1
#
_cell.length_a   1.000
_cell.length_b   1.000
_cell.length_c   1.000
_cell.angle_alpha   90.00
_cell.angle_beta   90.00
_cell.angle_gamma   90.00
#
_symmetry.space_group_name_H-M   'P 1'
#
loop_
_entity.id
_entity.type
_entity.pdbx_description
1 polymer ?
#
loop_
_entity_poly.entity_id
_entity_poly.type
_entity_poly.pdbx_seq_one_letter_code
_entity_poly.pdbx_strand_id
1 'polypeptide(L)' 'MKILDVLYNFYGDFDFIEEKYNEKYEGILIKIKEEQEYKRCRLAKKTPKKEGYFTVFWKKTKITRTFLILMKILGLS' A
#
# COMPACT_ATOMS: atom_id res chain seq x y z
N MET A 1 3.53 12.31 2.28
CA MET A 1 2.55 11.23 2.57
C MET A 1 3.02 10.51 3.83
N LYS A 2 2.16 10.26 4.82
CA LYS A 2 2.58 9.63 6.09
C LYS A 2 3.13 8.22 5.87
N ILE A 3 2.69 7.55 4.81
CA ILE A 3 3.20 6.23 4.46
C ILE A 3 4.68 6.24 4.06
N LEU A 4 5.20 7.33 3.47
CA LEU A 4 6.59 7.40 3.03
C LEU A 4 7.53 7.37 4.24
N ASP A 5 7.26 8.16 5.28
CA ASP A 5 8.08 8.19 6.50
C ASP A 5 8.16 6.80 7.15
N VAL A 6 7.03 6.09 7.20
CA VAL A 6 6.98 4.71 7.71
C VAL A 6 7.82 3.79 6.83
N LEU A 7 7.67 3.87 5.50
CA LEU A 7 8.41 3.00 4.59
C LEU A 7 9.91 3.29 4.58
N TYR A 8 10.34 4.55 4.71
CA TYR A 8 11.76 4.90 4.82
C TYR A 8 12.37 4.32 6.10
N ASN A 9 11.62 4.33 7.21
CA ASN A 9 12.06 3.70 8.45
C ASN A 9 12.14 2.16 8.36
N PHE A 10 11.29 1.52 7.53
CA PHE A 10 11.24 0.06 7.40
C PHE A 10 12.17 -0.52 6.33
N TYR A 11 12.27 0.13 5.19
CA TYR A 11 12.97 -0.38 4.00
C TYR A 11 14.20 0.45 3.62
N GLY A 12 14.44 1.60 4.26
CA GLY A 12 15.52 2.51 3.86
C GLY A 12 15.21 3.22 2.54
N ASP A 13 16.22 3.34 1.68
CA ASP A 13 16.08 3.99 0.37
C ASP A 13 15.31 3.12 -0.65
N PHE A 14 14.28 3.69 -1.26
CA PHE A 14 13.53 3.07 -2.35
C PHE A 14 13.04 4.11 -3.35
N ASP A 15 12.77 3.64 -4.57
CA ASP A 15 12.02 4.40 -5.56
C ASP A 15 10.53 4.14 -5.37
N PHE A 16 9.67 5.12 -5.62
CA PHE A 16 8.22 4.91 -5.55
C PHE A 16 7.43 5.58 -6.67
N ILE A 17 6.25 5.04 -6.96
CA ILE A 17 5.27 5.54 -7.93
C ILE A 17 3.91 5.65 -7.22
N GLU A 18 3.26 6.80 -7.33
CA GLU A 18 1.94 7.01 -6.76
C GLU A 18 0.82 6.37 -7.60
N GLU A 19 -0.12 5.69 -6.95
CA GLU A 19 -1.28 5.10 -7.61
C GLU A 19 -2.46 6.10 -7.70
N LYS A 20 -2.67 6.64 -8.91
CA LYS A 20 -3.73 7.62 -9.23
C LYS A 20 -5.16 7.21 -8.87
N TYR A 21 -5.46 5.91 -8.79
CA TYR A 21 -6.82 5.42 -8.48
C TYR A 21 -7.07 5.20 -6.99
N ASN A 22 -6.04 5.24 -6.15
CA ASN A 22 -6.10 4.86 -4.74
C ASN A 22 -5.46 5.92 -3.82
N GLU A 23 -5.40 7.18 -4.27
CA GLU A 23 -4.83 8.31 -3.52
C GLU A 23 -5.45 8.47 -2.13
N LYS A 24 -6.76 8.18 -1.98
CA LYS A 24 -7.47 8.23 -0.69
C LYS A 24 -6.87 7.34 0.40
N TYR A 25 -6.10 6.32 0.03
CA TYR A 25 -5.42 5.39 0.94
C TYR A 25 -3.89 5.49 0.82
N GLU A 26 -3.36 6.60 0.28
CA GLU A 26 -1.92 6.79 0.06
C GLU A 26 -1.30 5.57 -0.66
N GLY A 27 -1.96 5.11 -1.73
CA GLY A 27 -1.52 3.95 -2.48
C GLY A 27 -0.24 4.27 -3.27
N ILE A 28 0.83 3.55 -2.96
CA ILE A 28 2.13 3.70 -3.62
C ILE A 28 2.72 2.34 -3.97
N LEU A 29 3.45 2.30 -5.07
CA LEU A 29 4.30 1.20 -5.48
C LEU A 29 5.73 1.55 -5.12
N ILE A 30 6.37 0.77 -4.25
CA ILE A 30 7.78 0.94 -3.93
C ILE A 30 8.63 -0.11 -4.64
N LYS A 31 9.85 0.27 -5.00
CA LYS A 31 10.90 -0.61 -5.50
C LYS A 31 12.14 -0.39 -4.64
N ILE A 32 12.44 -1.39 -3.82
CA ILE A 32 13.62 -1.38 -2.96
C ILE A 32 14.81 -1.75 -3.85
N LYS A 33 15.95 -1.07 -3.71
CA LYS A 33 17.12 -1.30 -4.60
C LYS A 33 17.59 -2.75 -4.60
N GLU A 34 17.46 -3.45 -3.47
CA GLU A 34 17.87 -4.83 -3.27
C GLU A 34 16.88 -5.85 -3.84
N GLU A 35 15.62 -5.47 -4.07
CA GLU A 35 14.58 -6.36 -4.59
C GLU A 35 14.18 -5.98 -6.02
N GLN A 36 14.07 -6.97 -6.91
CA GLN A 36 13.61 -6.72 -8.29
C GLN A 36 12.10 -6.49 -8.38
N GLU A 37 11.33 -6.85 -7.35
CA GLU A 37 9.88 -6.78 -7.36
C GLU A 37 9.32 -5.46 -6.80
N TYR A 38 8.23 -4.98 -7.41
CA TYR A 38 7.49 -3.84 -6.88
C TYR A 38 6.57 -4.30 -5.76
N LYS A 39 6.66 -3.63 -4.60
CA LYS A 39 5.71 -3.82 -3.50
C LYS A 39 4.63 -2.77 -3.55
N ARG A 40 3.38 -3.20 -3.33
CA ARG A 40 2.24 -2.28 -3.19
C ARG A 40 2.02 -1.97 -1.72
N CYS A 41 2.13 -0.70 -1.36
CA CYS A 41 1.93 -0.20 -0.02
C CYS A 41 0.72 0.75 0.00
N ARG A 42 -0.06 0.69 1.08
CA ARG A 42 -1.24 1.52 1.30
C ARG A 42 -1.40 1.78 2.78
N LEU A 43 -1.90 2.95 3.14
CA LEU A 43 -2.20 3.30 4.51
C LEU A 43 -3.63 2.89 4.84
N ALA A 44 -3.77 1.82 5.64
CA ALA A 44 -5.06 1.34 6.09
C ALA A 44 -5.68 2.34 7.09
N LYS A 45 -7.01 2.52 7.03
CA LYS A 45 -7.73 3.48 7.86
C LYS A 45 -8.55 2.76 8.91
N LYS A 46 -8.42 3.20 10.17
CA LYS A 46 -9.26 2.70 11.25
C LYS A 46 -10.70 3.15 11.01
N THR A 47 -11.63 2.21 11.04
CA THR A 47 -13.06 2.51 10.92
C THR A 47 -13.70 2.61 12.30
N PRO A 48 -14.57 3.60 12.57
CA PRO A 48 -15.16 3.77 13.89
C PRO A 48 -16.15 2.65 14.27
N LYS A 49 -16.74 1.97 13.27
CA LYS A 49 -17.80 0.96 13.46
C LYS A 49 -17.32 -0.49 13.45
N LYS A 50 -16.06 -0.75 13.12
CA LYS A 50 -15.49 -2.10 13.04
C LYS A 50 -14.10 -2.09 13.63
N GLU A 51 -13.80 -3.10 14.43
CA GLU A 51 -12.44 -3.35 14.88
C GLU A 51 -11.54 -3.71 13.69
N GLY A 52 -10.29 -3.27 13.75
CA GLY A 52 -9.31 -3.41 12.67
C GLY A 52 -9.18 -2.18 11.77
N TYR A 53 -8.41 -2.37 10.70
CA TYR A 53 -8.10 -1.33 9.71
C TYR A 53 -8.65 -1.72 8.35
N PHE A 54 -9.32 -0.77 7.69
CA PHE A 54 -9.91 -0.96 6.38
C PHE A 54 -9.00 -0.40 5.28
N THR A 55 -8.87 -1.16 4.19
CA THR A 55 -8.16 -0.76 2.98
C THR A 55 -8.82 -1.39 1.77
N VAL A 56 -8.71 -0.77 0.60
CA VAL A 56 -9.33 -1.24 -0.64
C VAL A 56 -8.24 -1.62 -1.63
N PHE A 57 -8.38 -2.79 -2.27
CA PHE A 57 -7.53 -3.25 -3.37
C PHE A 57 -8.37 -3.43 -4.63
N TRP A 58 -8.32 -2.45 -5.52
CA TRP A 58 -8.94 -2.56 -6.84
C TRP A 58 -8.04 -1.90 -7.89
N LYS A 59 -8.05 -2.48 -9.09
CA LYS A 59 -7.43 -1.93 -10.29
C LYS A 59 -8.50 -1.91 -11.38
N LYS A 60 -8.65 -0.79 -12.07
CA LYS A 60 -9.51 -0.72 -13.26
C LYS A 60 -8.75 -1.34 -14.44
N THR A 61 -9.05 -2.60 -14.76
CA THR A 61 -8.61 -3.26 -16.00
C THR A 61 -9.75 -3.27 -17.02
N LYS A 62 -9.45 -3.45 -18.31
CA LYS A 62 -10.47 -3.67 -19.37
C LYS A 62 -11.44 -4.81 -19.04
N ILE A 63 -11.02 -5.72 -18.16
CA ILE A 63 -11.83 -6.76 -17.54
C ILE A 63 -11.77 -6.49 -16.03
N THR A 64 -12.90 -6.21 -15.39
CA THR A 64 -13.00 -6.00 -13.94
C THR A 64 -12.77 -7.32 -13.21
N ARG A 65 -11.51 -7.64 -12.90
CA ARG A 65 -11.15 -8.74 -12.00
C ARG A 65 -10.52 -8.17 -10.74
N THR A 66 -11.18 -8.38 -9.62
CA THR A 66 -10.63 -8.15 -8.28
C THR A 66 -9.61 -9.26 -8.01
N PHE A 67 -8.35 -8.90 -7.80
CA PHE A 67 -7.32 -9.84 -7.37
C PHE A 67 -7.17 -9.75 -5.85
N LEU A 68 -7.32 -10.88 -5.14
CA LEU A 68 -6.87 -11.01 -3.76
C LEU A 68 -5.35 -11.16 -3.78
N ILE A 69 -4.64 -10.24 -3.12
CA ILE A 69 -3.19 -10.32 -2.91
C ILE A 69 -2.96 -10.55 -1.41
N LEU A 70 -2.04 -11.45 -1.08
CA LEU A 70 -1.62 -11.71 0.30
C LEU A 70 -1.02 -10.43 0.90
N MET A 71 -1.68 -9.88 1.93
CA MET A 71 -1.20 -8.68 2.62
C MET A 71 -0.40 -9.04 3.86
N LYS A 72 0.83 -8.53 3.97
CA LYS A 72 1.57 -8.50 5.23
C LYS A 72 1.29 -7.16 5.91
N ILE A 73 0.59 -7.21 7.04
CA ILE A 73 0.31 -6.02 7.86
C ILE A 73 1.57 -5.73 8.67
N LEU A 74 2.26 -4.65 8.35
CA LEU A 74 3.31 -4.11 9.20
C LEU A 74 2.62 -3.36 10.34
N GLY A 75 2.53 -4.00 11.50
CA GLY A 75 2.03 -3.36 12.72
C GLY A 75 3.05 -2.36 13.21
N LEU A 76 2.66 -1.09 13.34
CA LEU A 76 3.38 -0.11 14.15
C LEU A 76 3.04 -0.42 15.61
N SER A 77 3.93 -1.11 16.32
CA SER A 77 3.90 -1.27 17.79
C SER A 77 4.57 -0.08 18.46
#